data_AF-A0A2E6C2N0-F1
#
_entry.id   AF-A0A2E6C2N0-F1
#
_cell.length_a   1.000
_cell.length_b   1.000
_cell.length_c   1.000
_cell.angle_alpha   90.00
_cell.angle_beta   90.00
_cell.angle_gamma   90.00
#
_symmetry.space_group_name_H-M   'P 1'
#
loop_
_entity.id
_entity.type
_entity.pdbx_description
1 polymer ?
#
loop_
_entity_poly.entity_id
_entity_poly.type
_entity_poly.pdbx_seq_one_letter_code
_entity_poly.pdbx_strand_id
1 'polypeptide(L)' 'MEDLEFDHMIPHSKGGSSTADNLRILCRPCNRSRGNRI' A
#
# COMPACT_ATOMS: atom_id res chain seq x y z
N MET A 1 9.29 -7.99 15.50
CA MET A 1 9.20 -8.19 14.04
C MET A 1 7.96 -7.43 13.61
N GLU A 2 8.09 -6.35 12.83
CA GLU A 2 6.92 -5.62 12.35
C GLU A 2 6.34 -6.37 11.15
N ASP A 3 5.02 -6.60 11.14
CA ASP A 3 4.34 -7.26 10.02
C ASP A 3 4.52 -6.42 8.75
N LEU A 4 4.91 -7.04 7.65
CA LEU A 4 5.02 -6.41 6.34
C LEU A 4 3.72 -6.60 5.55
N GLU A 5 3.31 -5.57 4.83
CA GLU A 5 2.08 -5.54 4.05
C GLU A 5 2.34 -4.97 2.65
N PHE A 6 1.58 -5.47 1.67
CA PHE A 6 1.51 -4.87 0.35
C PHE A 6 0.63 -3.62 0.42
N ASP A 7 1.18 -2.52 -0.06
CA ASP A 7 0.53 -1.22 -0.12
C ASP A 7 0.47 -0.76 -1.57
N HIS A 8 -0.69 -0.25 -1.98
CA HIS A 8 -0.88 0.28 -3.32
C HIS A 8 -0.39 1.73 -3.40
N MET A 9 0.47 2.02 -4.37
CA MET A 9 0.97 3.39 -4.58
C MET A 9 -0.17 4.32 -4.98
N ILE A 10 -0.96 3.90 -5.96
CA ILE A 10 -2.28 4.43 -6.27
C ILE A 10 -3.30 3.51 -5.59
N PRO A 11 -4.11 3.98 -4.62
CA PRO A 11 -5.08 3.15 -3.92
C PRO A 11 -6.03 2.43 -4.88
N HIS A 12 -6.38 1.18 -4.55
CA HIS A 12 -7.35 0.41 -5.33
C HIS A 12 -8.70 1.15 -5.48
N SER A 13 -9.15 1.84 -4.43
CA SER A 13 -10.37 2.68 -4.46
C SER A 13 -10.28 3.88 -5.41
N LYS A 14 -9.09 4.23 -5.90
CA LYS A 14 -8.83 5.27 -6.90
C LYS A 14 -8.43 4.71 -8.26
N GLY A 15 -8.61 3.41 -8.49
CA GLY A 15 -8.32 2.74 -9.75
C GLY A 15 -6.87 2.26 -9.93
N GLY A 16 -6.08 2.18 -8.85
CA GLY A 16 -4.74 1.61 -8.93
C GLY A 16 -4.73 0.11 -9.21
N SER A 17 -3.79 -0.34 -10.05
CA SER A 17 -3.63 -1.74 -10.43
C SER A 17 -2.99 -2.58 -9.30
N SER A 18 -3.24 -3.89 -9.29
CA SER A 18 -2.53 -4.83 -8.41
C SER A 18 -1.28 -5.42 -9.11
N THR A 19 -0.60 -4.62 -9.91
CA THR A 19 0.66 -4.99 -10.57
C THR A 19 1.84 -4.71 -9.66
N ALA A 20 2.96 -5.42 -9.85
CA ALA A 20 4.18 -5.19 -9.08
C ALA A 20 4.62 -3.70 -9.13
N ASP A 21 4.43 -3.03 -10.26
CA ASP A 21 4.76 -1.61 -10.45
C ASP A 21 3.90 -0.63 -9.65
N ASN A 22 2.74 -1.05 -9.13
CA ASN A 22 1.88 -0.23 -8.28
C ASN A 22 1.84 -0.72 -6.82
N LEU A 23 2.65 -1.74 -6.47
CA LEU A 23 2.74 -2.26 -5.12
C LEU A 23 4.09 -1.90 -4.50
N ARG A 24 4.07 -1.56 -3.22
CA ARG A 24 5.26 -1.42 -2.37
C ARG A 24 5.08 -2.23 -1.09
N ILE A 25 6.18 -2.52 -0.41
CA ILE A 25 6.14 -3.17 0.90
C ILE A 25 6.27 -2.10 1.98
N LEU A 26 5.32 -2.07 2.90
CA LEU A 26 5.34 -1.20 4.08
C LEU A 26 5.20 -2.03 5.35
N CYS A 27 5.68 -1.48 6.47
CA CYS A 27 5.33 -1.99 7.78
C CYS A 27 3.82 -1.78 8.03
N ARG A 28 3.15 -2.67 8.77
CA ARG A 28 1.71 -2.53 9.11
C ARG A 28 1.35 -1.15 9.68
N PRO A 29 2.07 -0.58 10.68
CA PRO A 29 1.72 0.76 11.17
C PRO A 29 1.95 1.86 10.11
N CYS A 30 2.95 1.70 9.25
CA CYS A 30 3.21 2.59 8.11
C CYS A 30 2.05 2.57 7.12
N ASN A 31 1.60 1.37 6.72
CA ASN A 31 0.50 1.16 5.78
C ASN A 31 -0.82 1.75 6.32
N ARG A 32 -1.15 1.44 7.58
CA ARG A 32 -2.36 1.96 8.24
C ARG A 32 -2.37 3.47 8.41
N SER A 33 -1.21 4.09 8.63
CA SER A 33 -1.07 5.55 8.72
C SER A 33 -1.27 6.25 7.36
N ARG A 34 -0.86 5.60 6.27
CA ARG A 34 -1.02 6.12 4.90
C ARG A 34 -2.49 6.11 4.46
N GLY A 35 -3.20 5.00 4.67
CA GLY A 35 -4.59 4.84 4.24
C GLY A 35 -4.75 4.92 2.72
N ASN A 36 -5.79 5.62 2.23
CA ASN A 36 -6.08 5.79 0.80
C ASN A 36 -5.45 7.06 0.17
N ARG A 37 -4.30 7.49 0.70
CA ARG A 37 -3.56 8.65 0.20
C ARG A 37 -2.56 8.21 -0.87
N ILE A 38 -2.36 9.08 -1.88
CA ILE A 38 -1.33 8.91 -2.92
C ILE A 38 -0.02 9.43 -2.34
#